data_AF-A0A942PWI8-F1
#
_entry.id   AF-A0A942PWI8-F1
#
_cell.length_a   1.000
_cell.length_b   1.000
_cell.length_c   1.000
_cell.angle_alpha   90.00
_cell.angle_beta   90.00
_cell.angle_gamma   90.00
#
_symmetry.space_group_name_H-M   'P 1'
#
loop_
_entity.id
_entity.type
_entity.pdbx_description
1 polymer ?
#
loop_
_entity_poly.entity_id
_entity_poly.type
_entity_poly.pdbx_seq_one_letter_code
_entity_poly.pdbx_strand_id
1 'polypeptide(L)'
;MAFEITSAKGDERQQVEKLLDSVDGLVTTFSEEMGLLPIFEADKGYDSRELREKLLKRKIYPLISYRKIGKLEKDRFMGVKKALASRKSDSLAPKEV
;
A
#
# COMPACT_ATOMS: atom_id res chain seq x y z
N MET A 1 -1.51 -9.13 -24.78
CA MET A 1 -1.22 -9.06 -23.33
C MET A 1 0.05 -8.23 -23.18
N ALA A 2 -0.02 -7.04 -22.58
CA ALA A 2 1.13 -6.16 -22.39
C ALA A 2 1.42 -6.06 -20.89
N PHE A 3 2.57 -6.56 -20.45
CA PHE A 3 3.08 -6.41 -19.09
C PHE A 3 4.28 -5.48 -19.16
N GLU A 4 4.13 -4.26 -18.64
CA GLU A 4 5.23 -3.28 -18.54
C GLU A 4 5.59 -3.12 -17.06
N ILE A 5 6.83 -3.49 -16.71
CA ILE A 5 7.36 -3.43 -15.35
C ILE A 5 8.31 -2.23 -15.30
N THR A 6 7.94 -1.21 -14.52
CA THR A 6 8.73 0.01 -14.33
C THR A 6 9.63 -0.11 -13.08
N SER A 7 10.82 0.49 -13.13
CA SER A 7 11.88 0.35 -12.12
C SER A 7 11.88 1.46 -11.07
N ALA A 8 11.97 1.08 -9.78
CA ALA A 8 11.93 1.94 -8.58
C ALA A 8 13.12 2.85 -8.31
N LYS A 9 13.47 3.69 -9.29
CA LYS A 9 14.56 4.67 -9.18
C LYS A 9 14.14 6.05 -9.69
N GLY A 10 13.36 6.77 -8.90
CA GLY A 10 13.22 8.24 -8.95
C GLY A 10 12.48 8.85 -10.14
N ASP A 11 12.39 8.17 -11.28
CA ASP A 11 11.82 8.67 -12.54
C ASP A 11 10.49 8.00 -12.93
N GLU A 12 9.95 7.17 -12.04
CA GLU A 12 8.75 6.33 -12.28
C GLU A 12 7.49 7.14 -12.52
N ARG A 13 7.35 8.31 -11.87
CA ARG A 13 6.15 9.13 -11.99
C ARG A 13 5.92 9.61 -13.42
N GLN A 14 6.99 9.83 -14.20
CA GLN A 14 6.89 10.18 -15.62
C GLN A 14 6.47 8.98 -16.48
N GLN A 15 6.83 7.77 -16.08
CA GLN A 15 6.43 6.54 -16.78
C GLN A 15 4.95 6.21 -16.55
N VAL A 16 4.42 6.56 -15.36
CA VAL A 16 2.99 6.43 -15.09
C VAL A 16 2.16 7.26 -16.06
N GLU A 17 2.53 8.51 -16.35
CA GLU A 17 1.73 9.34 -17.27
C GLU A 17 1.62 8.71 -18.67
N LYS A 18 2.73 8.18 -19.22
CA LYS A 18 2.71 7.45 -20.50
C LYS A 18 1.84 6.21 -20.45
N LEU A 19 1.88 5.47 -19.35
CA LEU A 19 1.05 4.28 -19.16
C LEU A 19 -0.43 4.64 -19.03
N LEU A 20 -0.75 5.77 -18.38
CA LEU A 20 -2.12 6.24 -18.26
C LEU A 20 -2.69 6.71 -19.59
N ASP A 21 -1.87 7.33 -20.44
CA ASP A 21 -2.29 7.73 -21.78
C ASP A 21 -2.53 6.51 -22.68
N SER A 22 -1.76 5.43 -22.52
CA SER A 22 -1.93 4.21 -23.32
C SER A 22 -3.19 3.42 -22.98
N VAL A 23 -3.69 3.53 -21.74
CA VAL A 23 -4.91 2.86 -21.28
C VAL A 23 -6.15 3.74 -21.34
N ASP A 24 -6.03 5.02 -21.71
CA ASP A 24 -7.15 5.98 -21.70
C ASP A 24 -8.30 5.54 -22.61
N GLY A 25 -7.97 5.04 -23.81
CA GLY A 25 -8.97 4.48 -24.73
C GLY A 25 -9.67 3.24 -24.16
N LEU A 26 -8.91 2.39 -23.46
CA LEU A 26 -9.46 1.20 -22.79
C LEU A 26 -10.44 1.62 -21.69
N VAL A 27 -10.03 2.56 -20.85
CA VAL A 27 -10.84 3.09 -19.73
C VAL A 27 -12.13 3.72 -20.23
N THR A 28 -12.06 4.47 -21.34
CA THR A 28 -13.23 5.09 -21.98
C THR A 28 -14.22 4.02 -22.46
N THR A 29 -13.75 3.02 -23.20
CA THR A 29 -14.60 1.92 -23.68
C THR A 29 -15.23 1.16 -22.51
N PHE A 30 -14.46 0.76 -21.49
CA PHE A 30 -15.04 0.06 -20.33
C PHE A 30 -16.05 0.93 -19.59
N SER A 31 -15.75 2.20 -19.34
CA SER A 31 -16.59 3.07 -18.51
C SER A 31 -17.83 3.55 -19.24
N GLU A 32 -17.71 4.00 -20.50
CA GLU A 32 -18.75 4.72 -21.21
C GLU A 32 -19.56 3.80 -22.13
N GLU A 33 -18.92 2.83 -22.78
CA GLU A 33 -19.61 1.91 -23.69
C GLU A 33 -20.16 0.70 -22.94
N MET A 34 -19.42 0.18 -21.95
CA MET A 34 -19.81 -1.04 -21.23
C MET A 34 -20.41 -0.77 -19.84
N GLY A 35 -20.29 0.44 -19.31
CA GLY A 35 -20.76 0.78 -17.95
C GLY A 35 -19.98 0.04 -16.84
N LEU A 36 -18.76 -0.38 -17.12
CA LEU A 36 -17.89 -1.15 -16.23
C LEU A 36 -16.81 -0.26 -15.61
N LEU A 37 -16.46 -0.55 -14.35
CA LEU A 37 -15.44 0.19 -13.62
C LEU A 37 -14.06 -0.48 -13.79
N PRO A 38 -13.09 0.15 -14.48
CA PRO A 38 -11.77 -0.45 -14.62
C PRO A 38 -10.95 -0.29 -13.34
N ILE A 39 -10.62 -1.41 -12.72
CA ILE A 39 -9.80 -1.49 -11.50
C ILE A 39 -8.38 -1.91 -11.91
N PHE A 40 -7.38 -1.16 -11.46
CA PHE A 40 -5.97 -1.41 -11.76
C PHE A 40 -5.23 -1.80 -10.49
N GLU A 41 -4.58 -2.96 -10.48
CA GLU A 41 -3.68 -3.32 -9.38
C GLU A 41 -2.43 -2.43 -9.43
N ALA A 42 -2.07 -1.85 -8.29
CA ALA A 42 -0.90 -0.98 -8.18
C ALA A 42 -0.07 -1.31 -6.94
N ASP A 43 1.26 -1.23 -7.09
CA ASP A 43 2.19 -1.38 -5.96
C ASP A 43 2.07 -0.19 -4.99
N LYS A 44 2.38 -0.42 -3.71
CA LYS A 44 2.38 0.62 -2.67
C LYS A 44 3.29 1.80 -3.00
N GLY A 45 4.38 1.60 -3.76
CA GLY A 45 5.26 2.67 -4.21
C GLY A 45 4.55 3.76 -5.02
N TYR A 46 3.43 3.42 -5.66
CA TYR A 46 2.58 4.34 -6.43
C TYR A 46 1.56 5.07 -5.55
N ASP A 47 1.44 4.70 -4.26
CA ASP A 47 0.48 5.33 -3.36
C ASP A 47 0.92 6.75 -2.97
N SER A 48 0.45 7.75 -3.72
CA SER A 48 0.55 9.16 -3.35
C SER A 48 -0.79 9.87 -3.59
N ARG A 49 -1.09 10.88 -2.76
CA ARG A 49 -2.34 11.66 -2.88
C ARG A 49 -2.47 12.28 -4.28
N GLU A 50 -1.41 12.93 -4.75
CA GLU A 50 -1.38 13.59 -6.05
C GLU A 50 -1.69 12.59 -7.18
N LEU A 51 -1.07 11.41 -7.15
CA LEU A 51 -1.31 10.40 -8.18
C LEU A 51 -2.73 9.83 -8.10
N ARG A 52 -3.25 9.58 -6.89
CA ARG A 52 -4.65 9.13 -6.72
C ARG A 52 -5.65 10.12 -7.31
N GLU A 53 -5.46 11.41 -7.06
CA GLU A 53 -6.32 12.45 -7.62
C GLU A 53 -6.25 12.48 -9.16
N LYS A 54 -5.05 12.33 -9.75
CA LYS A 54 -4.88 12.24 -11.19
C LYS A 54 -5.59 11.01 -11.79
N LEU A 55 -5.45 9.84 -11.17
CA LEU A 55 -6.08 8.59 -11.62
C LEU A 55 -7.62 8.68 -11.57
N LEU A 56 -8.16 9.19 -10.47
CA LEU A 56 -9.62 9.32 -10.30
C LEU A 56 -10.24 10.30 -11.29
N LYS A 57 -9.55 11.40 -11.63
CA LYS A 57 -9.99 12.32 -12.70
C LYS A 57 -10.12 11.63 -14.06
N ARG A 58 -9.32 10.58 -14.30
CA ARG A 58 -9.34 9.75 -15.50
C ARG A 58 -10.25 8.52 -15.36
N LYS A 59 -11.10 8.43 -14.33
CA LYS A 59 -11.94 7.24 -14.03
C LYS A 59 -11.14 5.94 -13.84
N ILE A 60 -9.89 6.05 -13.38
CA ILE A 60 -9.01 4.90 -13.09
C ILE A 60 -8.99 4.64 -11.58
N TYR A 61 -9.29 3.41 -11.18
CA TYR A 61 -9.45 3.04 -9.77
C TYR A 61 -8.32 2.11 -9.32
N PRO A 62 -7.29 2.63 -8.60
CA PRO A 62 -6.18 1.82 -8.16
C PRO A 62 -6.56 0.94 -6.96
N LEU A 63 -6.37 -0.36 -7.10
CA LEU A 63 -6.39 -1.33 -6.01
C LEU A 63 -4.97 -1.46 -5.44
N ILE A 64 -4.74 -0.76 -4.33
CA ILE A 64 -3.44 -0.76 -3.65
C ILE A 64 -3.48 -1.77 -2.52
N SER A 65 -2.62 -2.78 -2.59
CA SER A 65 -2.53 -3.79 -1.54
C SER A 65 -1.85 -3.19 -0.28
N TYR A 66 -2.63 -3.02 0.79
CA TYR A 66 -2.07 -2.65 2.09
C TYR A 66 -1.47 -3.89 2.77
N ARG A 67 -0.19 -3.81 3.19
CA ARG A 67 0.45 -4.86 3.99
C ARG A 67 -0.38 -5.16 5.25
N LYS A 68 -0.86 -6.40 5.37
CA LYS A 68 -1.51 -6.93 6.57
C LYS A 68 -0.61 -6.78 7.81
N ILE A 69 -1.13 -6.13 8.85
CA ILE A 69 -1.27 -6.53 10.28
C ILE A 69 -0.07 -7.18 11.03
N GLY A 70 0.97 -7.70 10.38
CA GLY A 70 2.10 -8.34 11.06
C GLY A 70 2.98 -7.40 11.88
N LYS A 71 2.99 -6.08 11.58
CA LYS A 71 3.67 -5.10 12.44
C LYS A 71 2.93 -4.92 13.77
N LEU A 72 1.60 -4.82 13.75
CA LEU A 72 0.80 -4.69 14.96
C LEU A 72 0.94 -5.91 15.87
N GLU A 73 0.93 -7.12 15.30
CA GLU A 73 1.14 -8.36 16.08
C GLU A 73 2.56 -8.45 16.65
N LYS A 74 3.58 -8.07 15.88
CA LYS A 74 4.97 -8.07 16.34
C LYS A 74 5.19 -7.04 17.45
N ASP A 75 4.62 -5.84 17.33
CA ASP A 75 4.71 -4.79 18.34
C ASP A 75 3.95 -5.18 19.63
N ARG A 76 2.79 -5.83 19.50
CA ARG A 76 2.02 -6.35 20.64
C ARG A 76 2.75 -7.50 21.34
N PHE A 77 3.33 -8.42 20.59
CA PHE A 77 4.13 -9.53 21.12
C PHE A 77 5.41 -9.04 21.82
N MET A 78 6.09 -8.05 21.24
CA MET A 78 7.25 -7.40 21.86
C MET A 78 6.85 -6.63 23.14
N GLY A 79 5.69 -5.96 23.14
CA GLY A 79 5.13 -5.31 24.32
C GLY A 79 4.84 -6.29 25.47
N VAL A 80 4.23 -7.43 25.15
CA VAL A 80 3.94 -8.50 26.14
C VAL A 80 5.23 -9.11 26.68
N LYS A 81 6.23 -9.39 25.83
CA LYS A 81 7.54 -9.87 26.28
C LYS A 81 8.23 -8.88 27.22
N LYS A 82 8.17 -7.58 26.91
CA LYS A 82 8.77 -6.54 27.75
C LYS A 82 8.08 -6.45 29.11
N ALA A 83 6.75 -6.54 29.15
CA ALA A 83 5.97 -6.53 30.39
C ALA A 83 6.19 -7.79 31.25
N LEU A 84 6.38 -8.96 30.63
CA LEU A 84 6.74 -10.19 31.34
C LEU A 84 8.17 -10.14 31.90
N ALA A 85 9.10 -9.52 31.18
CA ALA A 85 10.47 -9.34 31.65
C ALA A 85 10.54 -8.39 32.86
N SER A 86 9.77 -7.29 32.86
CA SER A 86 9.73 -6.35 33.99
C SER A 86 9.09 -6.96 35.24
N ARG A 87 8.06 -7.80 35.10
CA ARG A 87 7.47 -8.52 36.25
C ARG A 87 8.43 -9.52 36.88
N LYS A 88 9.30 -10.16 36.09
CA LYS A 88 10.31 -11.07 36.62
C LYS A 88 11.39 -10.34 37.40
N SER A 89 11.84 -9.16 36.96
CA SER A 89 12.81 -8.36 37.73
C SER A 89 12.25 -7.87 39.06
N ASP A 90 10.96 -7.51 39.12
CA ASP A 90 10.32 -7.04 40.36
C ASP A 90 10.13 -8.16 41.40
N SER A 91 9.98 -9.42 40.95
CA SER A 91 9.86 -10.59 41.84
C SER A 91 11.18 -11.10 42.43
N LEU A 92 12.32 -10.55 41.98
CA LEU A 92 13.67 -10.91 42.41
C LEU A 92 14.31 -9.85 43.31
N ALA A 93 13.63 -8.72 43.58
CA ALA A 93 14.10 -7.77 44.57
C ALA A 93 13.92 -8.38 45.97
N PRO A 94 15.00 -8.56 46.77
CA PRO A 94 14.87 -9.04 48.12
C PRO A 94 14.01 -8.05 48.91
N LYS A 95 12.97 -8.57 49.58
CA LYS A 95 12.23 -7.78 50.56
C LYS A 95 13.21 -7.46 51.69
N GLU A 96 13.56 -6.18 51.83
CA GLU A 96 14.34 -5.70 52.96
C GLU A 96 13.59 -6.08 54.25
N VAL A 97 14.28 -6.80 55.14
CA VAL A 97 13.84 -7.18 56.50
C VAL A 97 14.56 -6.29 57.48
#